data_AF-A0A9E6QTL2-F1
#
_entry.id   AF-A0A9E6QTL2-F1
#
_cell.length_a   1.000
_cell.length_b   1.000
_cell.length_c   1.000
_cell.angle_alpha   90.00
_cell.angle_beta   90.00
_cell.angle_gamma   90.00
#
_symmetry.space_group_name_H-M   'P 1'
#
loop_
_entity.id
_entity.type
_entity.pdbx_description
1 polymer ?
#
loop_
_entity_poly.entity_id
_entity_poly.type
_entity_poly.pdbx_seq_one_letter_code
_entity_poly.pdbx_strand_id
1 'polypeptide(L)'
;MRNILRFSAAPALALVLAACGGDAEEADAPADAAGETAETPLAEGAVAPVGADSAAATGTEAEATGEAGEPTPTPSVSASASAAPTPRPTPTPTRVAVAATPPAAFATCGVCHSVAPGQNGIGPSLAGVVGRRAGSVAGANYSPAMQAANLTWTEANLERYLADPGAVVPGTTMPNPGANPAARQAIIDYLKTL
;
A
#
# COMPACT_ATOMS: atom_id res chain seq x y z
N MET A 1 -34.80 19.15 -56.56
CA MET A 1 -34.91 20.48 -55.91
C MET A 1 -33.60 20.72 -55.16
N ARG A 2 -32.72 21.53 -55.76
CA ARG A 2 -31.38 21.86 -55.26
C ARG A 2 -31.48 23.18 -54.51
N ASN A 3 -31.26 23.19 -53.20
CA ASN A 3 -31.30 24.41 -52.40
C ASN A 3 -29.87 24.94 -52.21
N ILE A 4 -29.52 26.00 -52.93
CA ILE A 4 -28.24 26.70 -52.88
C ILE A 4 -28.51 28.19 -52.59
N LEU A 5 -28.25 28.65 -51.37
CA LEU A 5 -27.97 30.05 -50.99
C LEU A 5 -27.18 29.97 -49.67
N ARG A 6 -25.85 30.17 -49.59
CA ARG A 6 -24.98 31.35 -49.76
C ARG A 6 -25.11 32.43 -48.66
N PHE A 7 -23.92 32.82 -48.15
CA PHE A 7 -23.55 33.95 -47.27
C PHE A 7 -23.96 33.81 -45.78
N SER A 8 -23.10 34.08 -44.79
CA SER A 8 -22.08 35.13 -44.74
C SER A 8 -20.87 34.74 -43.89
N ALA A 9 -19.71 35.26 -44.29
CA ALA A 9 -18.45 35.22 -43.56
C ALA A 9 -18.57 35.99 -42.22
N ALA A 10 -17.99 35.44 -41.16
CA ALA A 10 -17.67 36.18 -39.94
C ALA A 10 -16.15 36.44 -39.89
N PRO A 11 -15.70 37.65 -39.50
CA PRO A 11 -14.32 38.08 -39.65
C PRO A 11 -13.42 37.53 -38.54
N ALA A 12 -12.15 37.34 -38.90
CA ALA A 12 -11.02 37.28 -37.98
C ALA A 12 -10.64 38.71 -37.54
N LEU A 13 -10.63 38.96 -36.22
CA LEU A 13 -9.93 40.03 -35.49
C LEU A 13 -10.34 39.85 -34.01
N ALA A 14 -9.54 40.01 -32.96
CA ALA A 14 -8.21 40.56 -32.80
C ALA A 14 -7.58 39.97 -31.53
N LEU A 15 -6.26 39.86 -31.58
CA LEU A 15 -5.35 39.62 -30.47
C LEU A 15 -5.45 40.79 -29.45
N VAL A 16 -5.59 40.50 -28.17
CA VAL A 16 -5.23 41.45 -27.09
C VAL A 16 -4.39 40.72 -26.05
N LEU A 17 -3.06 40.82 -26.20
CA LEU A 17 -2.11 40.69 -25.11
C LEU A 17 -2.24 41.94 -24.23
N ALA A 18 -2.60 41.77 -22.97
CA ALA A 18 -2.39 42.77 -21.93
C ALA A 18 -1.23 42.30 -21.04
N ALA A 19 -0.05 42.83 -21.34
CA ALA A 19 1.13 42.81 -20.50
C ALA A 19 1.27 44.17 -19.80
N CYS A 20 1.32 44.16 -18.47
CA CYS A 20 2.00 45.15 -17.63
C CYS A 20 2.81 44.27 -16.66
N GLY A 21 4.14 44.35 -16.54
CA GLY A 21 4.97 45.55 -16.56
C GLY A 21 5.40 45.82 -15.12
N GLY A 22 6.42 45.10 -14.67
CA GLY A 22 7.05 45.23 -13.35
C GLY A 22 8.57 45.19 -13.57
N ASP A 23 9.13 46.39 -13.59
CA ASP A 23 10.46 46.79 -14.02
C ASP A 23 11.57 46.21 -13.14
N ALA A 24 12.61 45.70 -13.78
CA ALA A 24 13.89 45.37 -13.18
C ALA A 24 14.83 46.52 -13.51
N GLU A 25 15.28 47.23 -12.48
CA GLU A 25 16.39 48.17 -12.61
C GLU A 25 17.54 47.70 -11.71
N GLU A 26 18.69 47.51 -12.34
CA GLU A 26 19.98 47.10 -11.80
C GLU A 26 20.51 48.10 -10.76
N ALA A 27 21.36 47.63 -9.84
CA ALA A 27 22.75 48.13 -9.76
C ALA A 27 23.56 47.49 -8.62
N ASP A 28 24.82 47.20 -8.98
CA ASP A 28 26.04 47.40 -8.20
C ASP A 28 26.46 46.37 -7.13
N ALA A 29 27.45 45.57 -7.51
CA ALA A 29 28.41 44.98 -6.58
C ALA A 29 29.39 46.05 -6.09
N PRO A 30 29.91 45.91 -4.86
CA PRO A 30 31.36 45.87 -4.77
C PRO A 30 31.91 44.73 -3.90
N ALA A 31 33.15 44.40 -4.25
CA ALA A 31 33.99 43.38 -3.67
C ALA A 31 34.59 43.75 -2.30
N ASP A 32 34.96 42.68 -1.60
CA ASP A 32 36.18 42.49 -0.79
C ASP A 32 36.21 42.84 0.71
N ALA A 33 36.95 41.94 1.39
CA ALA A 33 37.63 42.04 2.67
C ALA A 33 36.89 41.72 3.99
N ALA A 34 37.13 40.47 4.40
CA ALA A 34 37.70 40.06 5.69
C ALA A 34 36.77 39.93 6.91
N GLY A 35 36.78 38.73 7.51
CA GLY A 35 36.59 38.60 8.94
C GLY A 35 36.00 37.26 9.41
N GLU A 36 36.91 36.37 9.82
CA GLU A 36 36.71 35.38 10.87
C GLU A 36 36.00 34.04 10.57
N THR A 37 36.89 33.07 10.37
CA THR A 37 36.79 31.66 10.68
C THR A 37 36.05 31.34 11.99
N ALA A 38 35.08 30.44 11.92
CA ALA A 38 34.84 29.47 12.98
C ALA A 38 34.18 28.22 12.38
N GLU A 39 35.03 27.30 11.95
CA GLU A 39 34.75 25.88 11.86
C GLU A 39 34.17 25.40 13.20
N THR A 40 33.11 24.59 13.19
CA THR A 40 32.74 23.75 14.34
C THR A 40 32.11 22.46 13.81
N PRO A 41 32.52 21.30 14.38
CA PRO A 41 32.83 20.13 13.57
C PRO A 41 31.70 19.10 13.46
N LEU A 42 31.87 18.26 12.43
CA LEU A 42 31.42 16.88 12.38
C LEU A 42 31.81 16.17 13.68
N ALA A 43 30.83 15.86 14.53
CA ALA A 43 30.99 14.87 15.56
C ALA A 43 30.67 13.49 14.97
N GLU A 44 31.72 12.91 14.39
CA GLU A 44 31.89 11.47 14.24
C GLU A 44 31.99 10.86 15.64
N GLY A 45 31.11 9.91 15.95
CA GLY A 45 30.92 9.38 17.30
C GLY A 45 30.70 7.88 17.30
N ALA A 46 31.80 7.17 17.08
CA ALA A 46 32.16 5.87 17.64
C ALA A 46 31.16 4.70 17.51
N VAL A 47 31.56 3.80 16.62
CA VAL A 47 31.28 2.36 16.66
C VAL A 47 31.63 1.78 18.03
N ALA A 48 30.80 0.87 18.54
CA ALA A 48 31.16 -0.06 19.60
C ALA A 48 30.78 -1.48 19.14
N PRO A 49 31.70 -2.46 19.22
CA PRO A 49 31.48 -3.83 18.76
C PRO A 49 30.73 -4.62 19.83
N VAL A 50 29.64 -5.31 19.44
CA VAL A 50 29.14 -6.44 20.21
C VAL A 50 29.64 -7.71 19.54
N GLY A 51 30.63 -8.31 20.20
CA GLY A 51 31.38 -9.46 19.73
C GLY A 51 30.52 -10.72 19.63
N ALA A 52 30.87 -11.52 18.63
CA ALA A 52 30.68 -12.95 18.65
C ALA A 52 31.66 -13.57 19.64
N ASP A 53 31.18 -14.45 20.51
CA ASP A 53 31.97 -15.54 21.05
C ASP A 53 31.15 -16.83 20.92
N SER A 54 31.69 -17.75 20.13
CA SER A 54 31.23 -19.12 20.00
C SER A 54 31.70 -19.91 21.21
N ALA A 55 30.76 -20.52 21.93
CA ALA A 55 31.06 -21.68 22.76
C ALA A 55 30.22 -22.87 22.29
N ALA A 56 30.89 -23.75 21.54
CA ALA A 56 30.49 -25.12 21.37
C ALA A 56 30.44 -25.82 22.74
N ALA A 57 29.37 -26.57 23.00
CA ALA A 57 29.36 -27.65 23.96
C ALA A 57 28.68 -28.85 23.30
N THR A 58 29.52 -29.73 22.75
CA THR A 58 29.22 -31.15 22.54
C THR A 58 29.06 -31.84 23.88
N GLY A 59 28.08 -32.73 24.03
CA GLY A 59 28.04 -33.63 25.18
C GLY A 59 26.74 -34.39 25.40
N THR A 60 26.72 -35.59 24.81
CA THR A 60 26.27 -36.85 25.43
C THR A 60 24.83 -37.34 25.23
N GLU A 61 24.83 -38.59 24.76
CA GLU A 61 23.75 -39.56 24.61
C GLU A 61 22.83 -39.72 25.83
N ALA A 62 21.55 -39.97 25.54
CA ALA A 62 20.76 -40.91 26.28
C ALA A 62 19.82 -41.64 25.30
N GLU A 63 20.25 -42.84 24.92
CA GLU A 63 19.38 -43.91 24.43
C GLU A 63 18.18 -44.10 25.36
N ALA A 64 16.98 -44.17 24.78
CA ALA A 64 15.92 -45.01 25.32
C ALA A 64 15.13 -45.58 24.15
N THR A 65 15.30 -46.90 24.02
CA THR A 65 14.74 -47.83 23.07
C THR A 65 13.22 -48.02 23.22
N GLY A 66 12.61 -48.49 22.14
CA GLY A 66 11.24 -49.03 22.09
C GLY A 66 10.39 -48.29 21.04
N GLU A 67 9.75 -48.93 20.08
CA GLU A 67 9.57 -50.34 19.78
C GLU A 67 9.05 -50.34 18.33
N ALA A 68 9.55 -51.27 17.52
CA ALA A 68 9.04 -51.51 16.17
C ALA A 68 7.57 -51.95 16.23
N GLY A 69 6.74 -51.42 15.33
CA GLY A 69 5.34 -51.79 15.28
C GLY A 69 4.58 -51.22 14.09
N GLU A 70 5.09 -51.42 12.87
CA GLU A 70 4.18 -51.50 11.73
C GLU A 70 3.57 -52.91 11.74
N PRO A 71 2.23 -53.00 11.74
CA PRO A 71 1.65 -53.70 10.61
C PRO A 71 0.43 -52.96 10.06
N THR A 72 0.54 -52.53 8.81
CA THR A 72 -0.56 -52.70 7.84
C THR A 72 -0.32 -54.02 7.09
N PRO A 73 -1.30 -54.66 6.42
CA PRO A 73 -2.69 -54.26 6.17
C PRO A 73 -3.73 -55.40 6.36
N THR A 74 -5.02 -55.06 6.39
CA THR A 74 -5.99 -55.47 5.35
C THR A 74 -7.39 -54.89 5.64
N PRO A 75 -8.16 -54.55 4.59
CA PRO A 75 -9.49 -53.95 4.70
C PRO A 75 -10.55 -55.05 4.86
N SER A 76 -11.55 -54.83 5.71
CA SER A 76 -12.71 -55.72 5.76
C SER A 76 -14.02 -54.98 5.98
N VAL A 77 -14.89 -55.20 5.00
CA VAL A 77 -16.36 -55.24 4.97
C VAL A 77 -17.17 -53.94 5.13
N SER A 78 -17.65 -53.48 3.96
CA SER A 78 -19.06 -53.21 3.64
C SER A 78 -19.99 -52.72 4.76
N ALA A 79 -20.36 -51.45 4.63
CA ALA A 79 -21.75 -51.02 4.79
C ALA A 79 -22.14 -50.20 3.56
N SER A 80 -22.85 -50.85 2.64
CA SER A 80 -23.52 -50.17 1.53
C SER A 80 -24.77 -49.50 2.09
N ALA A 81 -24.67 -48.20 2.35
CA ALA A 81 -25.83 -47.34 2.55
C ALA A 81 -26.11 -46.65 1.22
N SER A 82 -27.28 -46.95 0.63
CA SER A 82 -27.79 -46.22 -0.53
C SER A 82 -28.06 -44.78 -0.09
N ALA A 83 -27.11 -43.89 -0.38
CA ALA A 83 -27.27 -42.46 -0.15
C ALA A 83 -28.30 -41.92 -1.16
N ALA A 84 -29.43 -41.45 -0.64
CA ALA A 84 -30.35 -40.63 -1.41
C ALA A 84 -29.60 -39.40 -1.97
N PRO A 85 -29.93 -38.92 -3.18
CA PRO A 85 -29.29 -37.74 -3.75
C PRO A 85 -29.58 -36.53 -2.85
N THR A 86 -28.55 -36.03 -2.17
CA THR A 86 -28.61 -34.77 -1.45
C THR A 86 -28.89 -33.63 -2.46
N PRO A 87 -29.82 -32.70 -2.16
CA PRO A 87 -30.04 -31.56 -3.04
C PRO A 87 -28.75 -30.76 -3.13
N ARG A 88 -28.27 -30.55 -4.37
CA ARG A 88 -27.12 -29.69 -4.64
C ARG A 88 -27.46 -28.28 -4.16
N PRO A 89 -26.62 -27.64 -3.32
CA PRO A 89 -26.87 -26.25 -2.93
C PRO A 89 -26.92 -25.39 -4.19
N THR A 90 -28.03 -24.70 -4.39
CA THR A 90 -28.15 -23.71 -5.45
C THR A 90 -27.22 -22.54 -5.09
N PRO A 91 -26.29 -22.13 -5.96
CA PRO A 91 -25.43 -20.99 -5.65
C PRO A 91 -26.30 -19.73 -5.54
N THR A 92 -26.37 -19.15 -4.35
CA THR A 92 -26.92 -17.81 -4.18
C THR A 92 -26.05 -16.85 -4.99
N PRO A 93 -26.62 -16.01 -5.88
CA PRO A 93 -25.82 -15.05 -6.61
C PRO A 93 -25.17 -14.08 -5.62
N THR A 94 -23.85 -14.17 -5.48
CA THR A 94 -23.07 -13.15 -4.76
C THR A 94 -23.22 -11.84 -5.51
N ARG A 95 -23.96 -10.90 -4.94
CA ARG A 95 -24.01 -9.53 -5.45
C ARG A 95 -22.63 -8.92 -5.22
N VAL A 96 -21.85 -8.75 -6.29
CA VAL A 96 -20.65 -7.91 -6.25
C VAL A 96 -21.15 -6.47 -6.09
N ALA A 97 -20.85 -5.85 -4.95
CA ALA A 97 -21.13 -4.43 -4.77
C ALA A 97 -20.36 -3.63 -5.82
N VAL A 98 -21.05 -2.70 -6.50
CA VAL A 98 -20.38 -1.77 -7.40
C VAL A 98 -19.68 -0.74 -6.52
N ALA A 99 -18.36 -0.65 -6.63
CA ALA A 99 -17.57 0.36 -5.95
C ALA A 99 -18.12 1.76 -6.24
N ALA A 100 -18.14 2.64 -5.24
CA ALA A 100 -18.55 4.02 -5.42
C ALA A 100 -17.57 4.78 -6.34
N THR A 101 -17.90 6.03 -6.70
CA THR A 101 -16.94 6.89 -7.41
C THR A 101 -15.76 7.23 -6.48
N PRO A 102 -14.49 7.03 -6.89
CA PRO A 102 -13.34 7.37 -6.06
C PRO A 102 -13.23 8.89 -5.86
N PRO A 103 -12.87 9.36 -4.64
CA PRO A 103 -12.58 10.77 -4.42
C PRO A 103 -11.27 11.16 -5.11
N ALA A 104 -11.11 12.44 -5.44
CA ALA A 104 -9.88 12.95 -6.08
C ALA A 104 -8.61 12.60 -5.29
N ALA A 105 -8.68 12.59 -3.96
CA ALA A 105 -7.58 12.23 -3.07
C ALA A 105 -7.09 10.78 -3.26
N PHE A 106 -7.92 9.88 -3.79
CA PHE A 106 -7.54 8.48 -4.04
C PHE A 106 -6.58 8.32 -5.22
N ALA A 107 -6.43 9.34 -6.09
CA ALA A 107 -5.56 9.26 -7.26
C ALA A 107 -4.12 8.84 -6.89
N THR A 108 -3.58 9.35 -5.79
CA THR A 108 -2.26 8.96 -5.26
C THR A 108 -2.20 7.47 -4.89
N CYS A 109 -3.28 6.91 -4.34
CA CYS A 109 -3.33 5.50 -3.96
C CYS A 109 -3.33 4.59 -5.20
N GLY A 110 -4.01 5.01 -6.27
CA GLY A 110 -4.13 4.27 -7.52
C GLY A 110 -2.81 4.08 -8.28
N VAL A 111 -1.76 4.84 -7.94
CA VAL A 111 -0.42 4.69 -8.53
C VAL A 111 0.20 3.34 -8.15
N CYS A 112 -0.05 2.88 -6.91
CA CYS A 112 0.57 1.68 -6.37
C CYS A 112 -0.43 0.53 -6.16
N HIS A 113 -1.70 0.85 -6.00
CA HIS A 113 -2.72 -0.11 -5.58
C HIS A 113 -3.84 -0.27 -6.61
N SER A 114 -4.24 -1.53 -6.83
CA SER A 114 -5.48 -1.85 -7.52
C SER A 114 -6.66 -1.88 -6.54
N VAL A 115 -7.85 -1.56 -7.05
CA VAL A 115 -9.12 -1.82 -6.35
C VAL A 115 -9.79 -3.12 -6.82
N ALA A 116 -9.22 -3.80 -7.82
CA ALA A 116 -9.71 -5.09 -8.28
C ALA A 116 -9.21 -6.20 -7.34
N PRO A 117 -10.09 -7.12 -6.90
CA PRO A 117 -9.69 -8.23 -6.04
C PRO A 117 -8.57 -9.08 -6.64
N GLY A 118 -7.57 -9.39 -5.83
CA GLY A 118 -6.45 -10.26 -6.23
C GLY A 118 -5.40 -9.62 -7.15
N GLN A 119 -5.63 -8.40 -7.65
CA GLN A 119 -4.68 -7.71 -8.52
C GLN A 119 -3.67 -6.91 -7.69
N ASN A 120 -2.53 -7.53 -7.40
CA ASN A 120 -1.42 -6.87 -6.69
C ASN A 120 -0.47 -6.19 -7.69
N GLY A 121 0.19 -5.11 -7.26
CA GLY A 121 1.19 -4.39 -8.04
C GLY A 121 2.37 -3.98 -7.16
N ILE A 122 2.72 -2.69 -7.18
CA ILE A 122 3.69 -2.12 -6.22
C ILE A 122 3.17 -2.33 -4.79
N GLY A 123 1.88 -2.09 -4.58
CA GLY A 123 1.16 -2.40 -3.35
C GLY A 123 0.14 -3.52 -3.54
N PRO A 124 -0.37 -4.11 -2.43
CA PRO A 124 -1.46 -5.09 -2.46
C PRO A 124 -2.77 -4.50 -2.99
N SER A 125 -3.67 -5.33 -3.50
CA SER A 125 -5.05 -4.92 -3.79
C SER A 125 -5.76 -4.36 -2.55
N LEU A 126 -6.50 -3.25 -2.72
CA LEU A 126 -7.29 -2.60 -1.69
C LEU A 126 -8.75 -3.08 -1.63
N ALA A 127 -9.15 -4.00 -2.52
CA ALA A 127 -10.47 -4.62 -2.46
C ALA A 127 -10.70 -5.29 -1.09
N GLY A 128 -11.81 -4.98 -0.41
CA GLY A 128 -12.11 -5.49 0.93
C GLY A 128 -11.00 -5.25 1.96
N VAL A 129 -10.31 -4.11 1.91
CA VAL A 129 -9.22 -3.81 2.87
C VAL A 129 -9.76 -3.51 4.27
N VAL A 130 -10.95 -2.91 4.40
CA VAL A 130 -11.52 -2.55 5.70
C VAL A 130 -11.92 -3.81 6.46
N GLY A 131 -11.41 -3.95 7.68
CA GLY A 131 -11.57 -5.14 8.52
C GLY A 131 -10.57 -6.27 8.23
N ARG A 132 -9.73 -6.15 7.18
CA ARG A 132 -8.72 -7.16 6.84
C ARG A 132 -7.49 -7.04 7.75
N ARG A 133 -6.84 -8.16 8.03
CA ARG A 133 -5.53 -8.16 8.72
C ARG A 133 -4.47 -7.50 7.83
N ALA A 134 -3.58 -6.72 8.45
CA ALA A 134 -2.42 -6.17 7.77
C ALA A 134 -1.47 -7.28 7.29
N GLY A 135 -0.81 -7.04 6.16
CA GLY A 135 0.17 -7.98 5.60
C GLY A 135 -0.38 -9.32 5.13
N SER A 136 -1.69 -9.46 4.89
CA SER A 136 -2.33 -10.77 4.69
C SER A 136 -2.73 -11.12 3.25
N VAL A 137 -2.49 -10.23 2.27
CA VAL A 137 -2.84 -10.53 0.87
C VAL A 137 -1.79 -11.47 0.27
N ALA A 138 -2.22 -12.65 -0.17
CA ALA A 138 -1.33 -13.63 -0.79
C ALA A 138 -0.66 -13.06 -2.05
N GLY A 139 0.63 -13.32 -2.21
CA GLY A 139 1.42 -12.90 -3.37
C GLY A 139 1.72 -11.39 -3.44
N ALA A 140 1.36 -10.60 -2.44
CA ALA A 140 1.73 -9.19 -2.38
C ALA A 140 3.12 -8.99 -1.74
N ASN A 141 3.83 -7.97 -2.22
CA ASN A 141 5.15 -7.60 -1.71
C ASN A 141 5.01 -6.68 -0.49
N TYR A 142 5.02 -7.27 0.71
CA TYR A 142 5.00 -6.52 1.97
C TYR A 142 6.41 -6.34 2.55
N SER A 143 6.66 -5.21 3.21
CA SER A 143 7.83 -5.10 4.07
C SER A 143 7.75 -6.10 5.24
N PRO A 144 8.88 -6.54 5.81
CA PRO A 144 8.89 -7.42 6.98
C PRO A 144 8.09 -6.83 8.15
N ALA A 145 8.20 -5.51 8.36
CA ALA A 145 7.46 -4.80 9.40
C ALA A 145 5.94 -4.89 9.19
N MET A 146 5.45 -4.72 7.96
CA MET A 146 4.01 -4.81 7.68
C MET A 146 3.46 -6.23 7.89
N GLN A 147 4.24 -7.26 7.57
CA GLN A 147 3.85 -8.65 7.83
C GLN A 147 3.73 -8.94 9.34
N ALA A 148 4.64 -8.36 10.13
CA ALA A 148 4.70 -8.51 11.58
C ALA A 148 3.81 -7.51 12.37
N ALA A 149 3.15 -6.57 11.71
CA ALA A 149 2.45 -5.46 12.36
C ALA A 149 1.30 -5.90 13.30
N ASN A 150 0.73 -7.09 13.09
CA ASN A 150 -0.41 -7.60 13.87
C ASN A 150 -1.60 -6.61 13.97
N LEU A 151 -1.77 -5.77 12.95
CA LEU A 151 -2.84 -4.79 12.85
C LEU A 151 -4.05 -5.36 12.09
N THR A 152 -5.23 -4.86 12.42
CA THR A 152 -6.44 -5.00 11.59
C THR A 152 -6.80 -3.62 11.04
N TRP A 153 -7.15 -3.54 9.76
CA TRP A 153 -7.52 -2.30 9.08
C TRP A 153 -8.92 -1.82 9.46
N THR A 154 -9.08 -1.39 10.71
CA THR A 154 -10.25 -0.62 11.13
C THR A 154 -10.19 0.79 10.57
N GLU A 155 -11.32 1.50 10.53
CA GLU A 155 -11.36 2.91 10.10
C GLU A 155 -10.39 3.78 10.91
N ALA A 156 -10.32 3.58 12.23
CA ALA A 156 -9.41 4.31 13.10
C ALA A 156 -7.93 4.00 12.82
N ASN A 157 -7.60 2.74 12.51
CA ASN A 157 -6.23 2.36 12.17
C ASN A 157 -5.85 2.88 10.78
N LEU A 158 -6.77 2.87 9.82
CA LEU A 158 -6.56 3.48 8.50
C LEU A 158 -6.36 4.99 8.60
N GLU A 159 -7.13 5.69 9.43
CA GLU A 159 -6.97 7.13 9.64
C GLU A 159 -5.56 7.47 10.17
N ARG A 160 -5.10 6.74 11.19
CA ARG A 160 -3.75 6.90 11.74
C ARG A 160 -2.67 6.55 10.71
N TYR A 161 -2.85 5.43 10.02
CA TYR A 161 -1.87 4.93 9.05
C TYR A 161 -1.75 5.84 7.83
N LEU A 162 -2.85 6.39 7.32
CA LEU A 162 -2.84 7.33 6.21
C LEU A 162 -2.27 8.71 6.62
N ALA A 163 -2.30 9.06 7.92
CA ALA A 163 -1.67 10.26 8.43
C ALA A 163 -0.14 10.11 8.48
N ASP A 164 0.35 8.98 8.98
CA ASP A 164 1.77 8.65 8.99
C ASP A 164 2.00 7.12 9.01
N PRO A 165 2.27 6.51 7.85
CA PRO A 165 2.54 5.08 7.76
C PRO A 165 3.76 4.65 8.57
N GLY A 166 4.81 5.48 8.60
CA GLY A 166 6.08 5.18 9.24
C GLY A 166 5.99 5.23 10.77
N ALA A 167 5.15 6.10 11.31
CA ALA A 167 4.86 6.14 12.74
C ALA A 167 4.04 4.93 13.20
N VAL A 168 3.07 4.49 12.39
CA VAL A 168 2.16 3.38 12.77
C VAL A 168 2.81 2.02 12.55
N VAL A 169 3.57 1.84 11.46
CA VAL A 169 4.35 0.63 11.17
C VAL A 169 5.78 1.03 10.80
N PRO A 170 6.68 1.18 11.79
CA PRO A 170 8.08 1.50 11.54
C PRO A 170 8.73 0.45 10.64
N GLY A 171 9.34 0.90 9.53
CA GLY A 171 9.89 0.01 8.51
C GLY A 171 8.88 -0.45 7.44
N THR A 172 7.69 0.15 7.38
CA THR A 172 6.80 0.04 6.21
C THR A 172 7.49 0.61 4.96
N THR A 173 7.27 -0.04 3.82
CA THR A 173 7.72 0.47 2.52
C THR A 173 6.72 1.40 1.85
N MET A 174 5.50 1.53 2.40
CA MET A 174 4.51 2.48 1.90
C MET A 174 4.90 3.91 2.31
N PRO A 175 5.09 4.84 1.35
CA PRO A 175 5.37 6.24 1.66
C PRO A 175 4.13 6.94 2.21
N ASN A 176 4.35 8.06 2.92
CA ASN A 176 3.26 8.91 3.37
C ASN A 176 2.50 9.51 2.16
N PRO A 177 1.17 9.34 2.05
CA PRO A 177 0.40 9.86 0.92
C PRO A 177 0.22 11.39 0.94
N GLY A 178 0.59 12.07 2.02
CA GLY A 178 0.42 13.53 2.17
C GLY A 178 -1.04 13.96 2.31
N ALA A 179 -1.93 13.06 2.70
CA ALA A 179 -3.37 13.32 2.79
C ALA A 179 -3.73 14.08 4.07
N ASN A 180 -4.36 15.24 3.91
CA ASN A 180 -4.95 16.00 5.02
C ASN A 180 -6.14 15.24 5.64
N PRO A 181 -6.64 15.63 6.84
CA PRO A 181 -7.70 14.89 7.52
C PRO A 181 -8.97 14.66 6.70
N ALA A 182 -9.45 15.67 5.96
CA ALA A 182 -10.63 15.53 5.12
C ALA A 182 -10.40 14.56 3.95
N ALA A 183 -9.21 14.60 3.34
CA ALA A 183 -8.82 13.68 2.28
C ALA A 183 -8.72 12.23 2.77
N ARG A 184 -8.14 12.00 3.95
CA ARG A 184 -8.06 10.65 4.55
C ARG A 184 -9.44 10.07 4.83
N GLN A 185 -10.34 10.87 5.41
CA GLN A 185 -11.70 10.42 5.65
C GLN A 185 -12.42 10.05 4.35
N ALA A 186 -12.32 10.88 3.30
CA ALA A 186 -12.90 10.56 2.00
C ALA A 186 -12.32 9.28 1.39
N ILE A 187 -11.01 9.03 1.53
CA ILE A 187 -10.37 7.79 1.10
C ILE A 187 -10.95 6.60 1.88
N ILE A 188 -11.04 6.69 3.21
CA ILE A 188 -11.58 5.61 4.05
C ILE A 188 -13.03 5.29 3.68
N ASP A 189 -13.86 6.31 3.48
CA ASP A 189 -15.25 6.14 3.05
C ASP A 189 -15.35 5.45 1.69
N TYR A 190 -14.45 5.75 0.77
CA TYR A 190 -14.36 5.03 -0.49
C TYR A 190 -13.91 3.57 -0.31
N LEU A 191 -12.88 3.31 0.50
CA LEU A 191 -12.38 1.96 0.79
C LEU A 191 -13.45 1.05 1.40
N LYS A 192 -14.40 1.61 2.15
CA LYS A 192 -15.55 0.87 2.71
C LYS A 192 -16.52 0.35 1.65
N THR A 193 -16.42 0.83 0.41
CA THR A 193 -17.27 0.41 -0.72
C THR A 193 -16.63 -0.65 -1.61
N LEU A 194 -15.38 -1.05 -1.32
CA LEU A 194 -14.55 -1.95 -2.14
C LEU A 194 -14.55 -3.41 -1.68
#